data_AF-A0A485M148-F1
#
_entry.id   AF-A0A485M148-F1
#
_cell.length_a   1.000
_cell.length_b   1.000
_cell.length_c   1.000
_cell.angle_alpha   90.00
_cell.angle_beta   90.00
_cell.angle_gamma   90.00
#
_symmetry.space_group_name_H-M   'P 1'
#
loop_
_entity.id
_entity.type
_entity.pdbx_description
1 polymer ?
#
loop_
_entity_poly.entity_id
_entity_poly.type
_entity_poly.pdbx_seq_one_letter_code
_entity_poly.pdbx_strand_id
1 'polypeptide(L)'
;MNPVSGRPYRSLKECVFFPAIAIGLFVILFGGLIVLFDAEARQQADPQNIVMTKCTECHSTKRICDNLDEKDREEWTETIYKMVSNGADVAEQDIPAIAEYLADLEPGSKPVCR
;
A
#
# COMPACT_ATOMS: atom_id res chain seq x y z
N MET A 1 51.34 23.72 -55.39
CA MET A 1 50.12 22.90 -55.38
C MET A 1 50.00 22.16 -54.05
N ASN A 2 48.95 22.41 -53.28
CA ASN A 2 48.16 21.44 -52.46
C ASN A 2 47.25 22.23 -51.49
N PRO A 3 45.96 21.89 -51.38
CA PRO A 3 44.97 22.72 -50.68
C PRO A 3 44.96 22.47 -49.17
N VAL A 4 44.97 23.55 -48.38
CA VAL A 4 44.55 23.53 -46.97
C VAL A 4 43.04 23.29 -46.96
N SER A 5 42.65 22.11 -46.50
CA SER A 5 41.26 21.71 -46.33
C SER A 5 40.59 22.58 -45.25
N GLY A 6 39.56 23.32 -45.65
CA GLY A 6 38.67 24.03 -44.74
C GLY A 6 37.93 23.04 -43.87
N ARG A 7 38.03 23.19 -42.54
CA ARG A 7 37.09 22.55 -41.62
C ARG A 7 35.78 23.33 -41.66
N PRO A 8 34.65 22.75 -42.12
CA PRO A 8 33.37 23.42 -41.99
C PRO A 8 33.03 23.56 -40.50
N TYR A 9 32.64 24.76 -40.10
CA TYR A 9 32.15 25.07 -38.77
C TYR A 9 30.90 24.23 -38.50
N ARG A 10 31.05 23.14 -37.73
CA ARG A 10 29.93 22.26 -37.38
C ARG A 10 29.01 22.99 -36.41
N SER A 11 27.80 23.27 -36.87
CA SER A 11 26.77 23.94 -36.09
C SER A 11 26.47 23.12 -34.83
N LEU A 12 26.53 23.77 -33.66
CA LEU A 12 26.28 23.16 -32.35
C LEU A 12 24.87 22.55 -32.19
N LYS A 13 24.02 22.65 -33.22
CA LYS A 13 22.62 22.20 -33.25
C LYS A 13 22.46 20.73 -33.67
N GLU A 14 23.49 20.12 -34.25
CA GLU A 14 23.36 18.81 -34.90
C GLU A 14 23.72 17.62 -34.00
N CYS A 15 24.29 17.86 -32.81
CA CYS A 15 24.58 16.81 -31.82
C CYS A 15 23.39 16.42 -30.94
N VAL A 16 22.26 17.14 -31.01
CA VAL A 16 21.12 16.94 -30.09
C VAL A 16 19.89 16.33 -30.77
N PHE A 17 19.93 16.07 -32.09
CA PHE A 17 18.75 15.67 -32.86
C PHE A 17 18.67 14.16 -33.17
N PHE A 18 19.52 13.32 -32.57
CA PHE A 18 19.64 11.89 -32.94
C PHE A 18 19.26 10.82 -31.88
N PRO A 19 18.44 11.10 -30.83
CA PRO A 19 17.77 9.99 -30.15
C PRO A 19 16.29 10.20 -29.79
N ALA A 20 15.59 11.18 -30.38
CA ALA A 20 14.21 11.47 -29.95
C ALA A 20 13.18 10.40 -30.40
N ILE A 21 13.39 9.74 -31.53
CA ILE A 21 12.39 8.80 -32.11
C ILE A 21 12.51 7.39 -31.51
N ALA A 22 13.71 6.94 -31.14
CA ALA A 22 13.93 5.62 -30.55
C ALA A 22 13.44 5.52 -29.09
N ILE A 23 13.48 6.63 -28.34
CA ILE A 23 13.01 6.70 -26.95
C ILE A 23 11.47 6.66 -26.89
N GLY A 24 10.78 7.33 -27.82
CA GLY A 24 9.31 7.37 -27.86
C GLY A 24 8.67 6.00 -28.09
N LEU A 25 9.23 5.17 -28.96
CA LEU A 25 8.71 3.81 -29.22
C LEU A 25 8.95 2.85 -28.05
N PHE A 26 10.07 3.00 -27.33
CA PHE A 26 10.37 2.19 -26.17
C PHE A 26 9.43 2.50 -24.99
N VAL A 27 9.06 3.77 -24.80
CA VAL A 27 8.07 4.19 -23.78
C VAL A 27 6.66 3.71 -24.12
N ILE A 28 6.28 3.65 -25.41
CA ILE A 28 4.96 3.14 -25.83
C ILE A 28 4.90 1.60 -25.74
N LEU A 29 5.95 0.89 -26.13
CA LEU A 29 6.00 -0.58 -26.11
C LEU A 29 6.24 -1.18 -24.70
N PHE A 30 6.99 -0.50 -23.82
CA PHE A 30 7.21 -0.97 -22.44
C PHE A 30 6.29 -0.28 -21.41
N GLY A 31 5.82 0.94 -21.66
CA GLY A 31 4.93 1.65 -20.74
C GLY A 31 3.48 1.16 -20.78
N GLY A 32 3.03 0.60 -21.91
CA GLY A 32 1.68 0.02 -22.05
C GLY A 32 1.45 -1.25 -21.22
N LEU A 33 2.50 -1.96 -20.81
CA LEU A 33 2.39 -3.20 -20.03
C LEU A 33 2.26 -2.97 -18.52
N ILE A 34 2.68 -1.81 -18.01
CA ILE A 34 2.72 -1.52 -16.56
C ILE A 34 1.34 -1.13 -16.01
N VAL A 35 0.46 -0.58 -16.84
CA VAL A 35 -0.82 0.03 -16.38
C VAL A 35 -1.99 -0.96 -16.23
N LEU A 36 -1.78 -2.26 -16.44
CA LEU A 36 -2.82 -3.29 -16.20
C LEU A 36 -2.72 -3.93 -14.80
N PHE A 37 -1.76 -3.49 -13.98
CA PHE A 37 -1.51 -4.00 -12.63
C PHE A 37 -1.77 -2.97 -11.53
N ASP A 38 -2.68 -2.02 -11.74
CA ASP A 38 -3.24 -1.27 -10.60
C ASP A 38 -4.42 -2.07 -10.05
N ALA A 39 -4.11 -3.13 -9.30
CA ALA A 39 -4.99 -3.52 -8.21
C ALA A 39 -5.17 -2.26 -7.37
N GLU A 40 -6.39 -1.73 -7.32
CA GLU A 40 -6.71 -0.50 -6.59
C GLU A 40 -6.14 -0.61 -5.17
N ALA A 41 -4.97 -0.02 -4.94
CA ALA A 41 -4.37 0.12 -3.63
C ALA A 41 -5.20 1.16 -2.88
N ARG A 42 -6.43 0.78 -2.48
CA ARG A 42 -7.19 1.51 -1.49
C ARG A 42 -6.31 1.50 -0.24
N GLN A 43 -5.89 2.69 0.19
CA GLN A 43 -5.15 2.87 1.44
C GLN A 43 -5.98 2.24 2.56
N GLN A 44 -5.56 1.07 3.04
CA GLN A 44 -6.19 0.43 4.20
C GLN A 44 -6.14 1.40 5.37
N ALA A 45 -7.24 1.50 6.11
CA ALA A 45 -7.27 2.36 7.28
C ALA A 45 -6.32 1.79 8.37
N ASP A 46 -5.73 2.67 9.18
CA ASP A 46 -4.83 2.25 10.27
C ASP A 46 -5.57 1.27 11.21
N PRO A 47 -5.11 0.00 11.34
CA PRO A 47 -5.82 -1.01 12.11
C PRO A 47 -5.97 -0.64 13.59
N GLN A 48 -4.99 0.06 14.18
CA GLN A 48 -5.11 0.58 15.53
C GLN A 48 -6.27 1.57 15.62
N ASN A 49 -6.35 2.52 14.69
CA ASN A 49 -7.44 3.50 14.66
C ASN A 49 -8.80 2.82 14.47
N ILE A 50 -8.90 1.79 13.61
CA ILE A 50 -10.16 1.04 13.45
C ILE A 50 -10.55 0.36 14.76
N VAL A 51 -9.63 -0.34 15.43
CA VAL A 51 -9.91 -0.99 16.72
C VAL A 51 -10.41 0.02 17.75
N MET A 52 -9.76 1.18 17.84
CA MET A 52 -10.08 2.20 18.84
C MET A 52 -11.31 3.05 18.52
N THR A 53 -11.83 3.00 17.30
CA THR A 53 -13.02 3.76 16.88
C THR A 53 -14.22 2.87 16.66
N LYS A 54 -14.07 1.76 15.92
CA LYS A 54 -15.14 0.84 15.53
C LYS A 54 -15.40 -0.26 16.55
N CYS A 55 -14.35 -0.92 17.05
CA CYS A 55 -14.53 -2.02 18.01
C CYS A 55 -14.97 -1.54 19.40
N THR A 56 -14.99 -0.22 19.64
CA THR A 56 -15.43 0.40 20.89
C THR A 56 -16.83 1.01 20.85
N GLU A 57 -17.53 0.97 19.72
CA GLU A 57 -18.87 1.58 19.59
C GLU A 57 -19.93 0.84 20.42
N CYS A 58 -19.78 -0.48 20.62
CA CYS A 58 -20.75 -1.30 21.35
C CYS A 58 -20.32 -1.68 22.77
N HIS A 59 -19.02 -1.81 23.04
CA HIS A 59 -18.47 -2.19 24.35
C HIS A 59 -17.00 -1.76 24.48
N SER A 60 -16.41 -1.87 25.67
CA SER A 60 -14.99 -1.54 25.87
C SER A 60 -14.05 -2.55 25.19
N THR A 61 -12.76 -2.20 25.12
CA THR A 61 -11.69 -3.06 24.61
C THR A 61 -11.24 -4.14 25.60
N LYS A 62 -11.88 -4.26 26.77
CA LYS A 62 -11.47 -5.22 27.81
C LYS A 62 -11.33 -6.64 27.27
N ARG A 63 -12.31 -7.12 26.50
CA ARG A 63 -12.28 -8.46 25.91
C ARG A 63 -11.14 -8.64 24.90
N ILE A 64 -10.77 -7.58 24.20
CA ILE A 64 -9.63 -7.60 23.28
C ILE A 64 -8.35 -7.76 24.10
N CYS A 65 -8.17 -6.89 25.11
CA CYS A 65 -7.00 -6.90 25.99
C CYS A 65 -6.81 -8.25 26.71
N ASP A 66 -7.90 -8.83 27.23
CA ASP A 66 -7.87 -10.10 27.94
C ASP A 66 -7.52 -11.31 27.04
N ASN A 67 -7.45 -11.15 25.70
CA ASN A 67 -7.23 -12.25 24.74
C ASN A 67 -5.99 -12.05 23.84
N LEU A 68 -5.17 -11.00 24.05
CA LEU A 68 -4.04 -10.69 23.15
C LEU A 68 -2.99 -11.81 23.05
N ASP A 69 -2.76 -12.57 24.12
CA ASP A 69 -1.86 -13.73 24.16
C ASP A 69 -2.57 -15.09 23.98
N GLU A 70 -3.89 -15.09 23.87
CA GLU A 70 -4.69 -16.31 23.77
C GLU A 70 -5.11 -16.63 22.33
N LYS A 71 -5.19 -15.61 21.48
CA LYS A 71 -5.73 -15.73 20.11
C LYS A 71 -4.69 -15.49 19.05
N ASP A 72 -4.62 -16.40 18.08
CA ASP A 72 -3.89 -16.17 16.84
C ASP A 72 -4.69 -15.33 15.82
N ARG A 73 -4.08 -15.05 14.67
CA ARG A 73 -4.69 -14.26 13.60
C ARG A 73 -5.99 -14.85 13.05
N GLU A 74 -6.09 -16.17 12.92
CA GLU A 74 -7.30 -16.83 12.40
C GLU A 74 -8.43 -16.66 13.41
N GLU A 75 -8.13 -16.88 14.69
CA GLU A 75 -9.07 -16.71 15.79
C GLU A 75 -9.52 -15.26 16.00
N TRP A 76 -8.64 -14.28 15.71
CA TRP A 76 -9.01 -12.86 15.66
C TRP A 76 -9.89 -12.54 14.46
N THR A 77 -9.58 -13.09 13.29
CA THR A 77 -10.39 -12.93 12.08
C THR A 77 -11.83 -13.39 12.30
N GLU A 78 -12.01 -14.59 12.87
CA GLU A 78 -13.33 -15.10 13.26
C GLU A 78 -14.06 -14.18 14.25
N THR A 79 -13.33 -13.66 15.23
CA THR A 79 -13.88 -12.72 16.23
C THR A 79 -14.38 -11.44 15.56
N ILE A 80 -13.61 -10.88 14.62
CA ILE A 80 -13.99 -9.68 13.88
C ILE A 80 -15.23 -9.96 13.02
N TYR A 81 -15.27 -11.07 12.28
CA TYR A 81 -16.45 -11.45 11.51
C TYR A 81 -17.70 -11.62 12.38
N LYS A 82 -17.56 -12.21 13.57
CA LYS A 82 -18.65 -12.30 14.55
C LYS A 82 -19.14 -10.92 14.97
N MET A 83 -18.25 -9.95 15.18
CA MET A 83 -18.65 -8.58 15.53
C MET A 83 -19.31 -7.85 14.36
N VAL A 84 -18.82 -8.03 13.13
CA VAL A 84 -19.46 -7.53 11.91
C VAL A 84 -20.87 -8.09 11.77
N SER A 85 -21.06 -9.40 11.99
CA SER A 85 -22.40 -10.02 11.98
C SER A 85 -23.32 -9.48 13.09
N ASN A 86 -22.77 -8.95 14.18
CA ASN A 86 -23.51 -8.29 15.24
C ASN A 86 -23.73 -6.79 15.00
N GLY A 87 -23.27 -6.25 13.85
CA GLY A 87 -23.50 -4.87 13.43
C GLY A 87 -22.30 -3.93 13.56
N ALA A 88 -21.09 -4.43 13.79
CA ALA A 88 -19.89 -3.59 13.74
C ALA A 88 -19.61 -3.10 12.30
N ASP A 89 -19.39 -1.80 12.14
CA ASP A 89 -19.07 -1.15 10.87
C ASP A 89 -17.57 -1.23 10.56
N VAL A 90 -17.11 -2.43 10.21
CA VAL A 90 -15.75 -2.73 9.76
C VAL A 90 -15.79 -3.24 8.33
N ALA A 91 -15.01 -2.62 7.45
CA ALA A 91 -14.97 -3.02 6.05
C ALA A 91 -14.20 -4.34 5.87
N GLU A 92 -14.70 -5.20 4.99
CA GLU A 92 -14.16 -6.56 4.80
C GLU A 92 -12.67 -6.55 4.43
N GLN A 93 -12.24 -5.59 3.62
CA GLN A 93 -10.83 -5.48 3.21
C GLN A 93 -9.86 -5.09 4.33
N ASP A 94 -10.35 -4.55 5.45
CA ASP A 94 -9.51 -4.14 6.59
C ASP A 94 -9.36 -5.26 7.64
N ILE A 95 -10.24 -6.27 7.62
CA ILE A 95 -10.25 -7.37 8.59
C ILE A 95 -8.89 -8.07 8.71
N PRO A 96 -8.20 -8.44 7.60
CA PRO A 96 -6.90 -9.10 7.71
C PRO A 96 -5.85 -8.26 8.43
N ALA A 97 -5.82 -6.95 8.18
CA ALA A 97 -4.88 -6.03 8.81
C ALA A 97 -5.18 -5.83 10.31
N ILE A 98 -6.46 -5.80 10.68
CA ILE A 98 -6.88 -5.72 12.09
C ILE A 98 -6.51 -7.01 12.83
N ALA A 99 -6.76 -8.17 12.23
CA ALA A 99 -6.46 -9.46 12.84
C ALA A 99 -4.95 -9.66 13.05
N GLU A 100 -4.12 -9.32 12.06
CA GLU A 100 -2.66 -9.33 12.19
C GLU A 100 -2.21 -8.37 13.30
N TYR A 101 -2.73 -7.13 13.29
CA TYR A 101 -2.42 -6.14 14.31
C TYR A 101 -2.71 -6.65 15.73
N LEU A 102 -3.86 -7.29 15.96
CA LEU A 102 -4.22 -7.80 17.29
C LEU A 102 -3.37 -9.02 17.70
N ALA A 103 -3.02 -9.89 16.75
CA ALA A 103 -2.18 -11.06 17.01
C ALA A 103 -0.73 -10.69 17.38
N ASP A 104 -0.24 -9.56 16.88
CA ASP A 104 1.13 -9.09 17.12
C ASP A 104 1.28 -8.23 18.40
N LEU A 105 0.17 -7.87 19.06
CA LEU A 105 0.22 -7.05 20.26
C LEU A 105 0.62 -7.86 21.50
N GLU A 106 1.56 -7.33 22.27
CA GLU A 106 1.88 -7.87 23.59
C GLU A 106 0.72 -7.61 24.59
N PRO A 107 0.49 -8.50 25.56
CA PRO A 107 -0.48 -8.26 26.63
C PRO A 107 -0.26 -6.93 27.34
N GLY A 108 -1.34 -6.18 27.58
CA GLY A 108 -1.26 -4.86 28.22
C GLY A 108 -0.91 -3.70 27.27
N SER A 109 -0.76 -3.96 25.97
CA SER A 109 -0.43 -2.92 24.98
C SER A 109 -1.45 -1.78 24.91
N LYS A 110 -0.99 -0.54 25.13
CA LYS A 110 -1.79 0.67 24.91
C LYS A 110 -1.81 1.03 23.42
N PRO A 111 -2.93 1.57 22.88
CA PRO A 111 -4.12 2.02 23.61
C PRO A 111 -5.21 0.95 23.81
N VAL A 112 -5.01 -0.26 23.28
CA VAL A 112 -6.02 -1.33 23.28
C VAL A 112 -6.35 -1.79 24.72
N CYS A 113 -5.33 -1.97 25.54
CA CYS A 113 -5.48 -2.29 26.97
C CYS A 113 -5.62 -1.02 27.83
N ARG A 114 -6.87 -0.71 28.22
CA ARG A 114 -7.22 0.42 29.09
C ARG A 114 -8.42 0.13 29.97
#